data_AF-A0A7W1BYV6-F1
#
_entry.id   AF-A0A7W1BYV6-F1
#
_cell.length_a   1.000
_cell.length_b   1.000
_cell.length_c   1.000
_cell.angle_alpha   90.00
_cell.angle_beta   90.00
_cell.angle_gamma   90.00
#
_symmetry.space_group_name_H-M   'P 1'
#
loop_
_entity.id
_entity.type
_entity.pdbx_description
1 polymer ?
#
loop_
_entity_poly.entity_id
_entity_poly.type
_entity_poly.pdbx_seq_one_letter_code
_entity_poly.pdbx_strand_id
1 'polypeptide(L)'
;MGSANEVYESTLQQLIQLRQSLLRMHKTLLDLEREAYERTRGRVDNSYEVLQLVMHDPWFAWLHSLSELVVRIDEMLDAKEPLKESEAVGVMTRLESCLHLQRPGADFRKSTSAHCSNRPM
;
A
#
# COMPACT_ATOMS: atom_id res chain seq x y z
N MET A 1 25.00 3.57 26.65
CA MET A 1 24.64 4.04 25.30
C MET A 1 24.20 2.92 24.33
N GLY A 2 24.07 1.65 24.75
CA GLY A 2 23.68 0.54 23.84
C GLY A 2 22.18 0.38 23.56
N SER A 3 21.30 0.76 24.49
CA SER A 3 19.85 0.48 24.39
C SER A 3 19.14 1.24 23.25
N ALA A 4 19.55 2.46 22.91
CA ALA A 4 18.91 3.24 21.84
C ALA A 4 19.26 2.70 20.43
N ASN A 5 20.47 2.16 20.26
CA ASN A 5 20.90 1.60 18.98
C ASN A 5 20.21 0.26 18.68
N GLU A 6 20.00 -0.57 19.72
CA GLU A 6 19.34 -1.87 19.59
C GLU A 6 17.83 -1.73 19.26
N VAL A 7 17.16 -0.72 19.82
CA VAL A 7 15.76 -0.40 19.49
C VAL A 7 15.62 0.11 18.05
N TYR A 8 16.57 0.93 17.58
CA TYR A 8 16.59 1.42 16.20
C TYR A 8 16.78 0.29 15.18
N GLU A 9 17.75 -0.60 15.41
CA GLU A 9 17.98 -1.78 14.56
C GLU A 9 16.76 -2.72 14.53
N SER A 10 16.11 -2.94 15.66
CA SER A 10 14.87 -3.74 15.74
C SER A 10 13.74 -3.10 14.91
N THR A 11 13.58 -1.78 15.01
CA THR A 11 12.55 -1.03 14.25
C THR A 11 12.82 -1.09 12.74
N LEU A 12 14.08 -0.98 12.32
CA LEU A 12 14.48 -1.15 10.92
C LEU A 12 14.12 -2.53 10.40
N GLN A 13 14.46 -3.58 11.14
CA GLN A 13 14.12 -4.94 10.75
C GLN A 13 12.60 -5.14 10.63
N GLN A 14 11.81 -4.59 11.55
CA GLN A 14 10.35 -4.66 11.48
C GLN A 14 9.80 -3.99 10.21
N LEU A 15 10.31 -2.81 9.84
CA LEU A 15 9.90 -2.12 8.61
C LEU A 15 10.29 -2.90 7.35
N ILE A 16 11.49 -3.52 7.33
CA ILE A 16 11.90 -4.38 6.22
C ILE A 16 10.96 -5.59 6.08
N GLN A 17 10.61 -6.24 7.20
CA GLN A 17 9.68 -7.36 7.19
C GLN A 17 8.27 -6.95 6.76
N LEU A 18 7.81 -5.78 7.20
CA LEU A 18 6.53 -5.21 6.81
C LEU A 18 6.49 -4.95 5.30
N ARG A 19 7.51 -4.25 4.76
CA ARG A 19 7.67 -3.99 3.33
C ARG A 19 7.56 -5.27 2.50
N GLN A 20 8.30 -6.31 2.89
CA GLN A 20 8.30 -7.60 2.19
C GLN A 20 6.92 -8.28 2.24
N SER A 21 6.25 -8.19 3.39
CA SER A 21 4.91 -8.75 3.57
C SER A 21 3.87 -8.01 2.74
N LEU A 22 3.94 -6.68 2.66
CA LEU A 22 3.08 -5.84 1.83
C LEU A 22 3.27 -6.11 0.34
N LEU A 23 4.51 -6.27 -0.13
CA LEU A 23 4.80 -6.61 -1.52
C LEU A 23 4.20 -7.97 -1.92
N ARG A 24 4.34 -8.98 -1.04
CA ARG A 24 3.72 -10.29 -1.25
C ARG A 24 2.19 -10.19 -1.27
N MET A 25 1.61 -9.47 -0.33
CA MET A 25 0.16 -9.25 -0.26
C MET A 25 -0.37 -8.53 -1.50
N HIS A 26 0.30 -7.45 -1.93
CA HIS A 26 -0.07 -6.70 -3.12
C HIS A 26 -0.08 -7.60 -4.36
N LYS A 27 0.94 -8.45 -4.54
CA LYS A 27 0.99 -9.42 -5.63
C LYS A 27 -0.20 -10.39 -5.59
N THR A 28 -0.49 -10.98 -4.43
CA THR A 28 -1.60 -11.92 -4.27
C THR A 28 -2.95 -11.26 -4.59
N LEU A 29 -3.17 -10.03 -4.09
CA LEU A 29 -4.40 -9.29 -4.37
C LEU A 29 -4.52 -8.92 -5.84
N LEU A 30 -3.41 -8.51 -6.47
CA LEU A 30 -3.38 -8.25 -7.91
C LEU A 30 -3.76 -9.48 -8.73
N ASP A 31 -3.23 -10.66 -8.38
CA ASP A 31 -3.55 -11.91 -9.05
C ASP A 31 -5.05 -12.25 -8.91
N LEU A 32 -5.62 -12.08 -7.71
CA LEU A 32 -7.06 -12.29 -7.45
C LEU A 32 -7.95 -11.32 -8.24
N GLU A 33 -7.62 -10.04 -8.24
CA GLU A 33 -8.38 -9.01 -8.96
C GLU A 33 -8.28 -9.19 -10.47
N ARG A 34 -7.11 -9.61 -10.96
CA ARG A 34 -6.95 -9.94 -12.38
C ARG A 34 -7.87 -11.09 -12.79
N GLU A 35 -7.95 -12.16 -12.00
CA GLU A 35 -8.88 -13.25 -12.31
C GLU A 35 -10.35 -12.79 -12.27
N ALA A 36 -10.72 -11.94 -11.31
CA ALA A 36 -12.07 -11.38 -11.23
C ALA A 36 -12.40 -10.47 -12.42
N TYR A 37 -11.44 -9.63 -12.83
CA TYR A 37 -11.52 -8.79 -14.02
C TYR A 37 -11.71 -9.64 -15.27
N GLU A 38 -10.87 -10.68 -15.47
CA GLU A 38 -10.91 -11.53 -16.66
C GLU A 38 -12.25 -12.27 -16.80
N ARG A 39 -12.81 -12.75 -15.68
CA ARG A 39 -14.15 -13.37 -15.67
C ARG A 39 -15.26 -12.40 -16.06
N THR A 40 -15.10 -11.11 -15.77
CA THR A 40 -16.15 -10.09 -15.95
C THR A 40 -16.04 -9.37 -17.29
N ARG A 41 -14.82 -9.09 -17.77
CA ARG A 41 -14.54 -8.23 -18.93
C ARG A 41 -13.82 -8.93 -20.08
N GLY A 42 -13.45 -10.20 -19.91
CA GLY A 42 -12.71 -10.97 -20.90
C GLY A 42 -11.23 -11.09 -20.59
N ARG A 43 -10.57 -12.02 -21.27
CA ARG A 43 -9.18 -12.39 -21.00
C ARG A 43 -8.22 -11.25 -21.35
N VAL A 44 -7.18 -11.08 -20.53
CA VAL A 44 -6.06 -10.16 -20.77
C VAL A 44 -4.90 -10.97 -21.33
N ASP A 45 -4.40 -10.61 -22.51
CA ASP A 45 -3.56 -11.51 -23.30
C ASP A 45 -2.06 -11.37 -22.99
N ASN A 46 -1.62 -10.23 -22.47
CA ASN A 46 -0.21 -9.98 -22.22
C ASN A 46 0.07 -9.15 -20.96
N SER A 47 1.31 -9.24 -20.46
CA SER A 47 1.73 -8.56 -19.23
C SER A 47 1.72 -7.03 -19.33
N TYR A 48 1.90 -6.46 -20.53
CA TYR A 48 1.84 -5.02 -20.72
C TYR A 48 0.40 -4.50 -20.54
N GLU A 49 -0.59 -5.23 -21.06
CA GLU A 49 -2.01 -4.91 -20.89
C GLU A 49 -2.44 -5.00 -19.42
N VAL A 50 -2.01 -6.03 -18.70
CA VAL A 50 -2.21 -6.10 -17.23
C VAL A 50 -1.62 -4.87 -16.56
N LEU A 51 -0.40 -4.48 -16.90
CA LEU A 51 0.23 -3.28 -16.33
C LEU A 51 -0.56 -2.00 -16.64
N GLN A 52 -1.03 -1.83 -17.88
CA GLN A 52 -1.86 -0.68 -18.26
C GLN A 52 -3.17 -0.64 -17.47
N LEU A 53 -3.84 -1.78 -17.28
CA LEU A 53 -5.05 -1.89 -16.47
C LEU A 53 -4.78 -1.54 -15.02
N VAL A 54 -3.71 -2.09 -14.44
CA VAL A 54 -3.32 -1.76 -13.07
C VAL A 54 -3.08 -0.27 -12.92
N MET A 55 -2.42 0.38 -13.88
CA MET A 55 -2.09 1.82 -13.78
C MET A 55 -3.28 2.75 -14.03
N HIS A 56 -4.25 2.36 -14.85
CA HIS A 56 -5.25 3.30 -15.38
C HIS A 56 -6.71 2.90 -15.16
N ASP A 57 -7.01 1.61 -14.95
CA ASP A 57 -8.40 1.16 -14.79
C ASP A 57 -8.87 1.37 -13.34
N PRO A 58 -10.03 2.02 -13.12
CA PRO A 58 -10.58 2.22 -11.79
C PRO A 58 -10.79 0.94 -10.97
N TRP A 59 -10.92 -0.22 -11.62
CA TRP A 59 -10.98 -1.53 -10.96
C TRP A 59 -9.78 -1.77 -10.05
N PHE A 60 -8.59 -1.38 -10.48
CA PHE A 60 -7.33 -1.61 -9.77
C PHE A 60 -6.88 -0.42 -8.93
N ALA A 61 -7.58 0.73 -8.98
CA ALA A 61 -7.16 1.96 -8.32
C ALA A 61 -6.93 1.81 -6.81
N TRP A 62 -7.65 0.91 -6.13
CA TRP A 62 -7.48 0.67 -4.71
C TRP A 62 -6.16 -0.04 -4.36
N LEU A 63 -5.55 -0.77 -5.31
CA LEU A 63 -4.23 -1.39 -5.12
C LEU A 63 -3.11 -0.34 -5.10
N HIS A 64 -3.31 0.84 -5.71
CA HIS A 64 -2.32 1.93 -5.67
C HIS A 64 -2.08 2.41 -4.25
N SER A 65 -3.12 2.47 -3.41
CA SER A 65 -2.99 2.83 -1.99
C SER A 65 -2.03 1.90 -1.24
N LEU A 66 -1.98 0.62 -1.60
CA LEU A 66 -1.03 -0.34 -1.04
C LEU A 66 0.40 -0.10 -1.57
N SER A 67 0.54 0.21 -2.87
CA SER A 67 1.83 0.57 -3.46
C SER A 67 2.41 1.86 -2.86
N GLU A 68 1.57 2.88 -2.63
CA GLU A 68 1.96 4.12 -1.94
C GLU A 68 2.49 3.85 -0.53
N LEU A 69 1.90 2.89 0.18
CA LEU A 69 2.36 2.51 1.52
C LEU A 69 3.75 1.86 1.46
N VAL A 70 4.01 1.01 0.46
CA VAL A 70 5.34 0.42 0.23
C VAL A 70 6.36 1.51 -0.09
N VAL A 71 6.03 2.46 -0.97
CA VAL A 71 6.90 3.60 -1.29
C VAL A 71 7.23 4.40 -0.03
N ARG A 72 6.25 4.67 0.83
CA ARG A 72 6.48 5.39 2.09
C ARG A 72 7.42 4.64 3.03
N ILE A 73 7.31 3.32 3.11
CA ILE A 73 8.25 2.50 3.89
C ILE A 73 9.64 2.53 3.27
N ASP A 74 9.75 2.49 1.93
CA ASP A 74 11.03 2.58 1.22
C ASP A 74 11.71 3.93 1.48
N GLU A 75 10.96 5.03 1.43
CA GLU A 75 11.45 6.37 1.79
C GLU A 75 11.94 6.46 3.24
N MET A 76 11.20 5.84 4.17
CA MET A 76 11.59 5.76 5.58
C MET A 76 12.86 4.95 5.78
N LEU A 77 13.05 3.86 5.04
CA LEU A 77 14.24 3.02 5.11
C LEU A 77 15.47 3.66 4.44
N ASP A 78 15.27 4.51 3.43
CA ASP A 78 16.35 5.25 2.75
C ASP A 78 16.72 6.57 3.46
N ALA A 79 15.86 7.05 4.36
CA ALA A 79 16.11 8.27 5.11
C ALA A 79 17.41 8.18 5.93
N LYS A 80 18.25 9.22 5.81
CA LYS A 80 19.51 9.35 6.57
C LYS A 80 19.29 9.74 8.03
N GLU A 81 18.06 10.12 8.38
CA GLU A 81 17.68 10.50 9.74
C GLU A 81 17.23 9.27 10.55
N PRO A 82 17.43 9.28 11.87
CA PRO A 82 16.91 8.22 12.72
C PRO A 82 15.38 8.20 12.66
N LEU A 83 14.85 7.03 12.29
CA LEU A 83 13.43 6.71 12.28
C LEU A 83 12.76 7.08 13.60
N LYS A 84 11.65 7.82 13.49
CA LYS A 84 10.82 8.18 14.64
C LYS A 84 9.74 7.12 14.82
N GLU A 85 9.51 6.70 16.06
CA GLU A 85 8.44 5.75 16.40
C GLU A 85 7.06 6.22 15.91
N SER A 86 6.79 7.52 15.93
CA SER A 86 5.55 8.10 15.40
C SER A 86 5.34 7.85 13.90
N GLU A 87 6.42 7.74 13.12
CA GLU A 87 6.32 7.46 11.68
C GLU A 87 5.97 5.99 11.45
N ALA A 88 6.59 5.08 12.22
CA ALA A 88 6.28 3.65 12.17
C ALA A 88 4.80 3.39 12.56
N VAL A 89 4.30 4.02 13.62
CA VAL A 89 2.88 3.95 14.00
C VAL A 89 1.98 4.49 12.89
N GLY A 90 2.35 5.61 12.26
CA GLY A 90 1.59 6.18 11.15
C GLY A 90 1.45 5.24 9.95
N VAL A 91 2.48 4.45 9.63
CA VAL A 91 2.41 3.41 8.59
C VAL A 91 1.40 2.32 8.97
N MET A 92 1.42 1.85 10.21
CA MET A 92 0.51 0.79 10.67
C MET A 92 -0.96 1.24 10.63
N THR A 93 -1.28 2.42 11.14
CA THR A 93 -2.66 2.96 11.08
C THR A 93 -3.15 3.13 9.64
N ARG A 94 -2.27 3.53 8.72
CA ARG A 94 -2.63 3.68 7.31
C ARG A 94 -2.83 2.33 6.63
N LEU A 95 -2.05 1.31 6.98
CA LEU A 95 -2.25 -0.06 6.53
C LEU A 95 -3.64 -0.56 6.91
N GLU A 96 -4.01 -0.48 8.19
CA GLU A 96 -5.31 -0.89 8.69
C GLU A 96 -6.45 -0.21 7.92
N SER A 97 -6.35 1.10 7.72
CA SER A 97 -7.34 1.86 6.95
C SER A 97 -7.46 1.37 5.49
N CYS A 98 -6.33 1.04 4.84
CA CYS A 98 -6.33 0.50 3.48
C CYS A 98 -6.94 -0.91 3.41
N LEU A 99 -6.71 -1.74 4.44
CA LEU A 99 -7.30 -3.07 4.53
C LEU A 99 -8.81 -3.04 4.80
N HIS A 100 -9.30 -2.03 5.53
CA HIS A 100 -10.73 -1.86 5.81
C HIS A 100 -11.54 -1.30 4.62
N LEU A 101 -10.91 -0.65 3.64
CA LEU A 101 -11.58 -0.06 2.47
C LEU A 101 -11.74 -1.04 1.28
N GLN A 102 -11.46 -2.33 1.48
CA GLN A 102 -11.36 -3.30 0.38
C GLN A 102 -12.72 -3.77 -0.13
N ARG A 103 -13.31 -2.99 -1.06
CA ARG A 103 -13.75 -3.42 -2.41
C ARG A 103 -14.52 -2.27 -3.09
N PRO A 104 -13.94 -1.57 -4.08
CA PRO A 104 -14.71 -0.70 -4.97
C PRO A 104 -15.66 -1.57 -5.79
N GLY A 105 -16.92 -1.65 -5.35
CA GLY A 105 -17.93 -2.54 -5.93
C GLY A 105 -19.05 -2.92 -4.98
N ALA A 106 -18.94 -2.62 -3.67
CA ALA A 106 -20.10 -2.64 -2.78
C ALA A 106 -20.94 -1.37 -2.90
N ASP A 107 -20.32 -0.19 -3.06
CA ASP A 107 -21.04 1.07 -3.33
C ASP A 107 -20.12 2.10 -3.99
N PHE A 108 -20.07 2.13 -5.33
CA PHE A 108 -19.45 3.27 -6.03
C PHE A 108 -20.47 4.40 -6.18
N ARG A 109 -20.80 5.07 -5.07
CA ARG A 109 -21.45 6.39 -5.13
C ARG A 109 -20.39 7.47 -4.93
N LYS A 110 -20.14 8.17 -6.04
CA LYS A 110 -19.25 9.32 -6.22
C LYS A 110 -19.03 10.16 -4.95
N SER A 111 -17.79 10.23 -4.50
CA SER A 111 -17.26 11.38 -3.76
C SER A 111 -15.92 11.76 -4.39
N THR A 112 -15.98 12.80 -5.21
CA THR A 112 -14.85 13.54 -5.74
C THR A 112 -13.94 14.03 -4.62
N SER A 113 -12.64 13.81 -4.78
CA SER A 113 -11.53 14.53 -4.12
C SER A 113 -11.81 14.99 -2.68
N ALA A 114 -11.57 14.12 -1.72
CA ALA A 114 -11.19 14.56 -0.39
C ALA A 114 -9.69 14.32 -0.25
N HIS A 115 -8.95 15.38 -0.56
CA HIS A 115 -7.62 15.68 -0.08
C HIS A 115 -7.52 15.27 1.41
N CYS A 116 -7.03 14.08 1.73
CA CYS A 116 -6.64 13.74 3.11
C CYS A 116 -5.26 14.35 3.38
N SER A 117 -5.17 15.68 3.25
CA SER A 117 -4.11 16.45 3.86
C SER A 117 -4.48 16.66 5.31
N ASN A 118 -3.66 16.06 6.17
CA ASN A 118 -3.29 16.54 7.48
C ASN A 118 -3.67 18.02 7.72
N ARG A 119 -4.49 18.30 8.74
CA ARG A 119 -4.47 19.60 9.41
C ARG A 119 -4.71 19.41 10.92
N PRO A 120 -3.76 19.84 11.77
CA PRO A 120 -3.95 19.91 13.21
C PRO A 120 -4.62 21.22 13.62
N MET A 121 -5.29 21.14 14.77
CA MET A 121 -5.96 22.17 15.59
C MET A 121 -7.24 22.80 15.02
#